data_AF-A0A7V8NTW2-F1
#
_entry.id   AF-A0A7V8NTW2-F1
#
_cell.length_a   1.000
_cell.length_b   1.000
_cell.length_c   1.000
_cell.angle_alpha   90.00
_cell.angle_beta   90.00
_cell.angle_gamma   90.00
#
_symmetry.space_group_name_H-M   'P 1'
#
loop_
_entity.id
_entity.type
_entity.pdbx_description
1 polymer ?
#
loop_
_entity_poly.entity_id
_entity_poly.type
_entity_poly.pdbx_seq_one_letter_code
_entity_poly.pdbx_strand_id
1 'polypeptide(L)'
;MIAFGYLALMLAMFEPWAELRESTRKKLAWTFLLGAWLLPIGVFLIHYVGLAYSPLQAIGWASIFADFGGVLVILASLGYLFGVARHLRQPERTAPVDGLLGDRCAAGRVLFAGGLALVLFGFLDGAYYAGVDLYRHEVLDYSLLSEMTITSAAKNVAAVDTAVGEYGELAGEKAVDIAAHAHAIEFGLLAMLLGFFQPYVRLRESWKRNWAWLLLLGSLVLPVFVLLELKLGLLAGGIADVGGGLVILALLAMWIGIVRYTGEIDAGYVSMGARG
;
A
#
# COMPACT_ATOMS: atom_id res chain seq x y z
N MET A 1 -6.00 -1.78 5.88
CA MET A 1 -5.23 -2.85 6.55
C MET A 1 -3.85 -3.03 5.92
N ILE A 2 -3.76 -3.31 4.62
CA ILE A 2 -2.50 -3.64 3.92
C ILE A 2 -1.47 -2.51 4.01
N ALA A 3 -1.88 -1.26 3.76
CA ALA A 3 -1.01 -0.08 3.85
C ALA A 3 -0.35 0.10 5.23
N PHE A 4 -1.08 -0.14 6.34
CA PHE A 4 -0.47 -0.09 7.68
C PHE A 4 0.49 -1.25 7.95
N GLY A 5 0.27 -2.41 7.34
CA GLY A 5 1.22 -3.52 7.38
C GLY A 5 2.54 -3.15 6.70
N TYR A 6 2.48 -2.55 5.50
CA TYR A 6 3.67 -2.04 4.82
C TYR A 6 4.37 -0.94 5.62
N LEU A 7 3.61 0.02 6.18
CA LEU A 7 4.18 1.09 7.00
C LEU A 7 4.83 0.53 8.27
N ALA A 8 4.22 -0.46 8.94
CA ALA A 8 4.80 -1.15 10.10
C ALA A 8 6.14 -1.80 9.74
N LEU A 9 6.17 -2.52 8.61
CA LEU A 9 7.41 -3.13 8.11
C LEU A 9 8.45 -2.05 7.85
N MET A 10 8.13 -0.99 7.10
CA MET A 10 9.06 0.12 6.85
C MET A 10 9.59 0.74 8.15
N LEU A 11 8.73 1.00 9.13
CA LEU A 11 9.16 1.55 10.42
C LEU A 11 10.08 0.59 11.18
N ALA A 12 9.80 -0.72 11.16
CA ALA A 12 10.67 -1.73 11.74
C ALA A 12 12.03 -1.78 11.02
N MET A 13 12.04 -1.62 9.69
CA MET A 13 13.29 -1.52 8.93
C MET A 13 14.07 -0.26 9.30
N PHE A 14 13.41 0.87 9.53
CA PHE A 14 14.07 2.12 9.93
C PHE A 14 14.48 2.17 11.41
N GLU A 15 14.03 1.22 12.23
CA GLU A 15 14.32 1.17 13.67
C GLU A 15 15.81 1.30 14.03
N PRO A 16 16.78 0.67 13.31
CA PRO A 16 18.20 0.78 13.62
C PRO A 16 18.73 2.21 13.55
N TRP A 17 18.11 3.08 12.75
CA TRP A 17 18.48 4.49 12.60
C TRP A 17 17.66 5.43 13.50
N ALA A 18 16.61 4.93 14.15
CA ALA A 18 15.83 5.72 15.09
C ALA A 18 16.56 5.76 16.44
N GLU A 19 17.30 6.84 16.69
CA GLU A 19 17.99 7.10 17.97
C GLU A 19 17.01 7.41 19.10
N LEU A 20 16.30 6.39 19.52
CA LEU A 20 15.31 6.44 20.58
C LEU A 20 15.69 5.39 21.62
N ARG A 21 15.38 5.67 22.88
CA ARG A 21 15.49 4.67 23.94
C ARG A 21 14.59 3.49 23.61
N GLU A 22 15.03 2.28 23.95
CA GLU A 22 14.27 1.05 23.69
C GLU A 22 12.84 1.11 24.26
N SER A 23 12.69 1.66 25.46
CA SER A 23 11.37 1.87 26.08
C SER A 23 10.47 2.83 25.29
N THR A 24 11.05 3.85 24.66
CA THR A 24 10.33 4.78 23.77
C THR A 24 9.95 4.09 22.46
N ARG A 25 10.86 3.31 21.84
CA ARG A 25 10.57 2.54 20.63
C ARG A 25 9.42 1.55 20.85
N LYS A 26 9.47 0.80 21.96
CA LYS A 26 8.41 -0.14 22.32
C LYS A 26 7.05 0.56 22.51
N LYS A 27 7.03 1.72 23.15
CA LYS A 27 5.80 2.53 23.29
C LYS A 27 5.27 2.98 21.93
N LEU A 28 6.13 3.54 21.07
CA LEU A 28 5.74 3.98 19.73
C LEU A 28 5.23 2.81 18.87
N ALA A 29 5.86 1.64 18.94
CA ALA A 29 5.40 0.44 18.25
C ALA A 29 4.00 0.02 18.71
N TRP A 30 3.73 -0.02 20.03
CA TRP A 30 2.39 -0.31 20.55
C TRP A 30 1.36 0.75 20.18
N THR A 31 1.72 2.03 20.25
CA THR A 31 0.86 3.13 19.81
C THR A 31 0.51 2.97 18.33
N PHE A 32 1.48 2.65 17.49
CA PHE A 32 1.28 2.38 16.08
C PHE A 32 0.33 1.20 15.86
N LEU A 33 0.59 0.05 16.50
CA LEU A 33 -0.22 -1.16 16.31
C LEU A 33 -1.67 -0.96 16.76
N LEU A 34 -1.87 -0.28 17.89
CA LEU A 34 -3.21 0.08 18.37
C LEU A 34 -3.93 0.98 17.38
N GLY A 35 -3.28 2.04 16.89
CA GLY A 35 -3.87 2.93 15.88
C GLY A 35 -4.17 2.23 14.56
N ALA A 36 -3.23 1.42 14.08
CA ALA A 36 -3.32 0.66 12.84
C ALA A 36 -4.41 -0.41 12.85
N TRP A 37 -4.78 -0.93 14.02
CA TRP A 37 -5.95 -1.79 14.21
C TRP A 37 -7.24 -0.99 14.38
N LEU A 38 -7.20 0.06 15.20
CA LEU A 38 -8.37 0.82 15.57
C LEU A 38 -8.99 1.57 14.39
N LEU A 39 -8.16 2.18 13.52
CA LEU A 39 -8.63 2.91 12.36
C LEU A 39 -9.48 2.04 11.42
N PRO A 40 -8.97 0.91 10.86
CA PRO A 40 -9.73 0.12 9.91
C PRO A 40 -10.96 -0.54 10.54
N ILE A 41 -10.91 -0.93 11.82
CA ILE A 41 -12.09 -1.40 12.54
C ILE A 41 -13.13 -0.29 12.67
N GLY A 42 -12.70 0.92 13.04
CA GLY A 42 -13.57 2.09 13.11
C GLY A 42 -14.24 2.38 11.77
N VAL A 43 -13.46 2.47 10.69
CA VAL A 43 -13.96 2.68 9.32
C VAL A 43 -14.97 1.61 8.91
N PHE A 44 -14.66 0.33 9.17
CA PHE A 44 -15.59 -0.77 8.90
C PHE A 44 -16.90 -0.61 9.68
N LEU A 45 -16.81 -0.23 10.95
CA LEU A 45 -17.98 -0.04 11.81
C LEU A 45 -18.84 1.16 11.38
N ILE A 46 -18.27 2.23 10.81
CA ILE A 46 -19.05 3.38 10.30
C ILE A 46 -20.17 2.90 9.36
N HIS A 47 -19.89 1.91 8.52
CA HIS A 47 -20.88 1.34 7.61
C HIS A 47 -22.07 0.68 8.34
N TYR A 48 -21.83 -0.02 9.45
CA TYR A 48 -22.85 -0.80 10.14
C TYR A 48 -23.61 -0.03 11.22
N VAL A 49 -22.91 0.84 11.95
CA VAL A 49 -23.52 1.60 13.04
C VAL A 49 -23.88 3.03 12.63
N GLY A 50 -23.23 3.62 11.62
CA GLY A 50 -23.53 5.00 11.21
C GLY A 50 -23.58 5.96 12.41
N LEU A 51 -24.76 6.54 12.66
CA LEU A 51 -25.05 7.40 13.82
C LEU A 51 -25.74 6.68 14.99
N ALA A 52 -26.03 5.39 14.86
CA ALA A 52 -26.70 4.61 15.90
C ALA A 52 -25.91 4.66 17.21
N TYR A 53 -26.59 5.04 18.29
CA TYR A 53 -26.03 5.21 19.64
C TYR A 53 -24.90 6.24 19.71
N SER A 54 -24.79 7.13 18.72
CA SER A 54 -23.80 8.20 18.76
C SER A 54 -24.20 9.27 19.77
N PRO A 55 -23.27 9.77 20.61
CA PRO A 55 -23.52 10.93 21.46
C PRO A 55 -23.59 12.25 20.66
N LEU A 56 -23.23 12.24 19.37
CA LEU A 56 -23.23 13.41 18.48
C LEU A 56 -24.22 13.22 17.33
N GLN A 57 -24.86 14.32 16.91
CA GLN A 57 -25.87 14.30 15.84
C GLN A 57 -25.26 14.14 14.43
N ALA A 58 -24.01 14.57 14.24
CA ALA A 58 -23.38 14.63 12.92
C ALA A 58 -22.28 13.57 12.71
N ILE A 59 -21.75 12.98 13.77
CA ILE A 59 -20.58 12.10 13.71
C ILE A 59 -20.88 10.85 14.52
N GLY A 60 -20.70 9.67 13.93
CA GLY A 60 -20.85 8.39 14.62
C GLY A 60 -19.69 8.11 15.56
N TRP A 61 -19.93 7.41 16.68
CA TRP A 61 -18.85 7.02 17.61
C TRP A 61 -17.74 6.23 16.87
N ALA A 62 -18.11 5.37 15.92
CA ALA A 62 -17.15 4.61 15.10
C ALA A 62 -16.21 5.50 14.29
N SER A 63 -16.69 6.66 13.81
CA SER A 63 -15.86 7.66 13.11
C SER A 63 -14.84 8.28 14.04
N ILE A 64 -15.23 8.61 15.29
CA ILE A 64 -14.32 9.17 16.29
C ILE A 64 -13.19 8.19 16.59
N PHE A 65 -13.49 6.90 16.75
CA PHE A 65 -12.46 5.88 16.94
C PHE A 65 -11.58 5.69 15.71
N ALA A 66 -12.14 5.79 14.51
CA ALA A 66 -11.36 5.73 13.27
C ALA A 66 -10.33 6.87 13.21
N ASP A 67 -10.79 8.10 13.44
CA ASP A 67 -9.94 9.30 13.45
C ASP A 67 -8.87 9.23 14.54
N PHE A 68 -9.26 8.80 15.74
CA PHE A 68 -8.32 8.61 16.85
C PHE A 68 -7.25 7.57 16.50
N GLY A 69 -7.64 6.45 15.87
CA GLY A 69 -6.70 5.46 15.35
C GLY A 69 -5.69 6.06 14.37
N GLY A 70 -6.17 6.92 13.46
CA GLY A 70 -5.32 7.66 12.52
C GLY A 70 -4.32 8.58 13.22
N VAL A 71 -4.77 9.33 14.22
CA VAL A 71 -3.89 10.20 15.03
C VAL A 71 -2.80 9.38 15.72
N LEU A 72 -3.12 8.23 16.30
CA LEU A 72 -2.13 7.36 16.94
C LEU A 72 -1.04 6.90 15.95
N VAL A 73 -1.44 6.49 14.74
CA VAL A 73 -0.49 6.11 13.68
C VAL A 73 0.41 7.28 13.30
N ILE A 74 -0.16 8.47 13.08
CA ILE A 74 0.59 9.68 12.72
C ILE A 74 1.62 10.02 13.82
N LEU A 75 1.20 10.04 15.08
CA LEU A 75 2.08 10.36 16.22
C LEU A 75 3.22 9.35 16.33
N ALA A 76 2.93 8.05 16.16
CA ALA A 76 3.95 7.02 16.19
C ALA A 76 4.97 7.18 15.04
N SER A 77 4.49 7.40 13.82
CA SER A 77 5.34 7.65 12.65
C SER A 77 6.21 8.89 12.80
N LEU A 78 5.65 10.00 13.31
CA LEU A 78 6.40 11.22 13.61
C LEU A 78 7.48 10.98 14.67
N GLY A 79 7.18 10.16 15.69
CA GLY A 79 8.16 9.76 16.70
C GLY A 79 9.37 9.02 16.11
N TYR A 80 9.13 8.06 15.21
CA TYR A 80 10.20 7.37 14.48
C TYR A 80 11.00 8.31 13.58
N LEU A 81 10.32 9.17 12.80
CA LEU A 81 10.97 10.16 11.95
C LEU A 81 11.83 11.14 12.75
N PHE A 82 11.37 11.55 13.94
CA PHE A 82 12.15 12.38 14.85
C PHE A 82 13.41 11.65 15.34
N GLY A 83 13.30 10.36 15.69
CA GLY A 83 14.44 9.52 16.05
C GLY A 83 15.49 9.43 14.93
N VAL A 84 15.03 9.25 13.69
CA VAL A 84 15.90 9.24 12.50
C VAL A 84 16.52 10.61 12.25
N ALA A 85 15.74 11.69 12.33
CA ALA A 85 16.24 13.06 12.14
C ALA A 85 17.29 13.43 13.19
N ARG A 86 17.11 12.97 14.44
CA ARG A 86 18.10 13.13 15.51
C ARG A 86 19.40 12.41 15.17
N HIS A 87 19.32 11.15 14.72
CA HIS A 87 20.47 10.38 14.27
C HIS A 87 21.23 11.05 13.11
N LEU A 88 20.50 11.61 12.15
CA LEU A 88 21.11 12.31 11.01
C LEU A 88 21.82 13.61 11.40
N ARG A 89 21.50 14.21 12.55
CA ARG A 89 22.08 15.48 13.03
C ARG A 89 23.31 15.32 13.94
N GLN A 90 23.68 14.09 14.32
CA GLN A 90 24.86 13.88 15.19
C GLN A 90 26.18 13.91 14.38
N PRO A 91 27.18 14.72 14.78
CA PRO A 91 28.41 14.96 14.02
C PRO A 91 29.47 13.85 14.15
N GLU A 92 29.45 13.02 15.20
CA GLU A 92 30.35 11.87 15.35
C GLU A 92 29.67 10.60 14.83
N ARG A 93 30.13 10.08 13.68
CA ARG A 93 29.58 8.84 13.10
C ARG A 93 30.59 7.70 13.18
N THR A 94 30.34 6.74 14.07
CA THR A 94 30.43 5.34 13.65
C THR A 94 29.14 5.06 12.88
N ALA A 95 29.24 4.89 11.56
CA ALA A 95 28.10 4.37 10.81
C ALA A 95 27.68 3.06 11.49
N PRO A 96 26.41 2.88 11.88
CA PRO A 96 25.97 1.56 12.32
C PRO A 96 26.41 0.57 11.23
N VAL A 97 27.08 -0.51 11.64
CA VAL A 97 27.51 -1.58 10.74
C VAL A 97 26.24 -2.26 10.26
N ASP A 98 25.64 -1.65 9.24
CA ASP A 98 24.35 -2.07 8.76
C ASP A 98 24.56 -3.05 7.63
N GLY A 99 24.54 -4.34 7.99
CA GLY A 99 24.59 -5.43 7.01
C GLY A 99 23.43 -5.39 6.00
N LEU A 100 22.33 -4.67 6.32
CA LEU A 100 21.16 -4.49 5.46
C LEU A 100 21.40 -3.48 4.32
N LEU A 101 22.07 -2.34 4.58
CA LEU A 101 22.38 -1.32 3.57
C LEU A 101 23.81 -1.36 3.03
N GLY A 102 24.70 -2.15 3.63
CA GLY A 102 26.11 -2.25 3.24
C GLY A 102 26.33 -2.79 1.83
N ASP A 103 25.40 -3.61 1.33
CA ASP A 103 25.48 -4.27 0.02
C ASP A 103 24.32 -3.85 -0.89
N ARG A 104 24.32 -2.58 -1.34
CA ARG A 104 23.30 -2.09 -2.30
C ARG A 104 23.59 -2.65 -3.69
N CYS A 105 23.18 -3.89 -3.93
CA CYS A 105 23.19 -4.47 -5.26
C CYS A 105 22.35 -3.60 -6.22
N ALA A 106 22.66 -3.66 -7.52
CA ALA A 106 21.99 -2.82 -8.52
C ALA A 106 20.46 -3.03 -8.52
N ALA A 107 20.00 -4.26 -8.26
CA ALA A 107 18.59 -4.60 -8.16
C ALA A 107 17.89 -3.86 -7.01
N GLY A 108 18.52 -3.79 -5.83
CA GLY A 108 17.95 -3.09 -4.68
C GLY A 108 17.73 -1.60 -4.97
N ARG A 109 18.70 -0.94 -5.60
CA ARG A 109 18.56 0.48 -6.00
C ARG A 109 17.44 0.71 -7.00
N VAL A 110 17.30 -0.19 -7.98
CA VAL A 110 16.22 -0.13 -8.98
C VAL A 110 14.86 -0.29 -8.30
N LEU A 111 14.73 -1.26 -7.38
CA LEU A 111 13.51 -1.50 -6.63
C LEU A 111 13.12 -0.32 -5.74
N PHE A 112 14.07 0.33 -5.05
CA PHE A 112 13.80 1.53 -4.27
C PHE A 112 13.37 2.70 -5.13
N ALA A 113 14.10 2.98 -6.21
CA ALA A 113 13.81 4.10 -7.09
C ALA A 113 12.45 3.91 -7.79
N GLY A 114 12.21 2.71 -8.34
CA GLY A 114 10.95 2.36 -8.98
C GLY A 114 9.79 2.31 -7.99
N GLY A 115 10.00 1.77 -6.80
CA GLY A 115 9.00 1.73 -5.74
C GLY A 115 8.59 3.12 -5.26
N LEU A 116 9.56 4.03 -5.06
CA LEU A 116 9.29 5.43 -4.75
C LEU A 116 8.52 6.12 -5.88
N ALA A 117 8.92 5.90 -7.13
CA ALA A 117 8.23 6.46 -8.29
C ALA A 117 6.77 5.99 -8.37
N LEU A 118 6.50 4.71 -8.11
CA LEU A 118 5.14 4.15 -8.07
C LEU A 118 4.30 4.73 -6.94
N VAL A 119 4.87 4.90 -5.73
CA VAL A 119 4.16 5.55 -4.62
C VAL A 119 3.81 7.00 -4.96
N LEU A 120 4.77 7.75 -5.52
CA LEU A 120 4.52 9.13 -5.95
C LEU A 120 3.48 9.21 -7.06
N PHE A 121 3.53 8.29 -8.02
CA PHE A 121 2.53 8.19 -9.09
C PHE A 121 1.14 7.94 -8.50
N GLY A 122 0.99 6.95 -7.61
CA GLY A 122 -0.28 6.69 -6.94
C GLY A 122 -0.78 7.90 -6.14
N PHE A 123 0.08 8.58 -5.37
CA PHE A 123 -0.33 9.81 -4.67
C PHE A 123 -0.77 10.93 -5.61
N LEU A 124 -0.08 11.14 -6.73
CA LEU A 124 -0.45 12.16 -7.71
C LEU A 124 -1.81 11.85 -8.34
N ASP A 125 -2.02 10.60 -8.73
CA ASP A 125 -3.27 10.11 -9.30
C ASP A 125 -4.44 10.26 -8.32
N GLY A 126 -4.27 9.80 -7.07
CA GLY A 126 -5.28 9.96 -6.04
C GLY A 126 -5.57 11.42 -5.66
N ALA A 127 -4.55 12.28 -5.64
CA ALA A 127 -4.73 13.71 -5.41
C ALA A 127 -5.46 14.39 -6.57
N TYR A 128 -5.18 13.98 -7.81
CA TYR A 128 -5.90 14.45 -8.99
C TYR A 128 -7.38 14.05 -8.90
N TYR A 129 -7.66 12.76 -8.67
CA TYR A 129 -9.03 12.26 -8.51
C TYR A 129 -9.79 13.01 -7.41
N ALA A 130 -9.17 13.15 -6.22
CA ALA A 130 -9.77 13.85 -5.10
C ALA A 130 -10.04 15.34 -5.39
N GLY A 131 -9.15 16.01 -6.13
CA GLY A 131 -9.25 17.44 -6.42
C GLY A 131 -10.15 17.79 -7.59
N VAL A 132 -10.31 16.89 -8.57
CA VAL A 132 -10.98 17.17 -9.84
C VAL A 132 -12.27 16.36 -10.00
N ASP A 133 -12.23 15.05 -9.79
CA ASP A 133 -13.31 14.14 -10.16
C ASP A 133 -14.24 13.79 -9.00
N LEU A 134 -13.73 13.76 -7.76
CA LEU A 134 -14.51 13.32 -6.60
C LEU A 134 -15.81 14.12 -6.42
N TYR A 135 -15.74 15.45 -6.43
CA TYR A 135 -16.93 16.29 -6.27
C TYR A 135 -17.91 16.13 -7.44
N ARG A 136 -17.40 16.03 -8.67
CA ARG A 136 -18.22 15.77 -9.86
C ARG A 136 -18.95 14.43 -9.72
N HIS A 137 -18.24 13.39 -9.31
CA HIS A 137 -18.82 12.07 -9.08
C HIS A 137 -19.87 12.08 -7.96
N GLU A 138 -19.64 12.78 -6.84
CA GLU A 138 -20.63 12.91 -5.76
C GLU A 138 -21.93 13.60 -6.21
N VAL A 139 -21.83 14.66 -7.02
CA VAL A 139 -23.00 15.35 -7.57
C VAL A 139 -23.79 14.44 -8.51
N LEU A 140 -23.10 13.71 -9.39
CA LEU A 140 -23.73 12.76 -10.31
C LEU A 140 -24.40 11.59 -9.58
N ASP A 141 -23.75 11.08 -8.52
CA ASP A 141 -24.28 10.03 -7.64
C ASP A 141 -25.64 10.46 -7.07
N TYR A 142 -25.71 11.68 -6.53
CA TYR A 142 -26.94 12.24 -5.99
C TYR A 142 -28.02 12.44 -7.05
N SER A 143 -27.67 12.99 -8.22
CA SER A 143 -28.65 13.24 -9.28
C SER A 143 -29.27 11.95 -9.81
N LEU A 144 -28.46 10.91 -10.01
CA LEU A 144 -28.94 9.61 -10.52
C LEU A 144 -29.84 8.92 -9.49
N LEU A 145 -29.47 8.95 -8.21
CA LEU A 145 -30.32 8.40 -7.14
C LEU A 145 -31.65 9.15 -7.00
N SER A 146 -31.64 10.47 -7.18
CA SER A 146 -32.86 11.28 -7.19
C SER A 146 -33.74 10.93 -8.38
N GLU A 147 -33.16 10.80 -9.57
CA GLU A 147 -33.88 10.42 -10.78
C GLU A 147 -34.50 9.02 -10.68
N MET A 148 -33.75 8.03 -10.19
CA MET A 148 -34.28 6.69 -9.91
C MET A 148 -35.49 6.73 -8.98
N THR A 149 -35.45 7.59 -7.96
CA THR A 149 -36.57 7.76 -7.01
C THR A 149 -37.80 8.35 -7.68
N ILE A 150 -37.63 9.44 -8.44
CA ILE A 150 -38.73 10.13 -9.13
C ILE A 150 -39.36 9.25 -10.20
N THR A 151 -38.54 8.60 -11.03
CA THR A 151 -38.99 7.75 -12.14
C THR A 151 -39.62 6.45 -11.66
N SER A 152 -39.13 5.89 -10.55
CA SER A 152 -39.76 4.75 -9.86
C SER A 152 -41.13 5.11 -9.29
N ALA A 153 -41.27 6.28 -8.65
CA ALA A 153 -42.57 6.78 -8.19
C ALA A 153 -43.57 6.97 -9.35
N ALA A 154 -43.08 7.38 -10.53
CA ALA A 154 -43.85 7.47 -11.76
C ALA A 154 -44.11 6.12 -12.46
N LYS A 155 -43.60 5.01 -11.92
CA LYS A 155 -43.67 3.65 -12.51
C LYS A 155 -43.11 3.58 -13.93
N ASN A 156 -42.16 4.43 -14.27
CA ASN A 156 -41.51 4.43 -15.58
C ASN A 156 -40.29 3.49 -15.56
N VAL A 157 -40.53 2.20 -15.80
CA VAL A 157 -39.51 1.15 -15.74
C VAL A 157 -38.32 1.42 -16.66
N ALA A 158 -38.56 1.89 -17.88
CA ALA A 158 -37.48 2.18 -18.83
C ALA A 158 -36.54 3.30 -18.35
N ALA A 159 -37.08 4.34 -17.72
CA ALA A 159 -36.27 5.43 -17.16
C ALA A 159 -35.50 4.97 -15.92
N VAL A 160 -36.11 4.13 -15.07
CA VAL A 160 -35.41 3.51 -13.93
C VAL A 160 -34.24 2.65 -14.42
N ASP A 161 -34.45 1.79 -15.42
CA ASP A 161 -33.39 0.93 -15.96
C ASP A 161 -32.23 1.75 -16.54
N THR A 162 -32.55 2.87 -17.20
CA THR A 162 -31.54 3.80 -17.73
C THR A 162 -30.71 4.42 -16.60
N ALA A 163 -31.37 4.99 -15.59
CA ALA A 163 -30.68 5.62 -14.47
C ALA A 163 -29.87 4.62 -13.62
N VAL A 164 -30.34 3.36 -13.50
CA VAL A 164 -29.57 2.28 -12.88
C VAL A 164 -28.32 1.93 -13.70
N GLY A 165 -28.43 1.88 -15.02
CA GLY A 165 -27.29 1.65 -15.93
C GLY A 165 -26.23 2.73 -15.77
N GLU A 166 -26.62 4.00 -15.85
CA GLU A 166 -25.72 5.15 -15.69
C GLU A 166 -25.07 5.19 -14.30
N TYR A 167 -25.81 4.83 -13.25
CA TYR A 167 -25.25 4.70 -11.91
C TYR A 167 -24.23 3.58 -11.81
N GLY A 168 -24.47 2.46 -12.50
CA GLY A 168 -23.50 1.37 -12.62
C GLY A 168 -22.20 1.78 -13.29
N GLU A 169 -22.28 2.57 -14.37
CA GLU A 169 -21.11 3.12 -15.07
C GLU A 169 -20.32 4.08 -14.17
N LEU A 170 -21.00 5.01 -13.49
CA LEU A 170 -20.37 5.92 -12.53
C LEU A 170 -19.67 5.18 -11.38
N ALA A 171 -20.31 4.13 -10.85
CA ALA A 171 -19.70 3.29 -9.82
C ALA A 171 -18.44 2.57 -10.34
N GLY A 172 -18.47 2.13 -11.61
CA GLY A 172 -17.31 1.57 -12.31
C GLY A 172 -16.16 2.57 -12.43
N GLU A 173 -16.43 3.80 -12.87
CA GLU A 173 -15.43 4.89 -12.96
C GLU A 173 -14.75 5.12 -11.61
N LYS A 174 -15.54 5.33 -10.55
CA LYS A 174 -15.02 5.50 -9.18
C LYS A 174 -14.16 4.32 -8.73
N ALA A 175 -14.61 3.10 -9.01
CA ALA A 175 -13.91 1.89 -8.58
C ALA A 175 -12.55 1.74 -9.27
N VAL A 176 -12.49 2.02 -10.58
CA VAL A 176 -11.27 1.93 -11.38
C VAL A 176 -10.22 2.95 -10.95
N ASP A 177 -10.62 4.21 -10.71
CA ASP A 177 -9.71 5.25 -10.20
C ASP A 177 -9.15 4.88 -8.82
N ILE A 178 -10.03 4.47 -7.89
CA ILE A 178 -9.61 4.06 -6.55
C ILE A 178 -8.68 2.84 -6.60
N ALA A 179 -8.97 1.86 -7.45
CA ALA A 179 -8.18 0.65 -7.60
C ALA A 179 -6.78 0.94 -8.17
N ALA A 180 -6.68 1.76 -9.21
CA ALA A 180 -5.40 2.12 -9.82
C ALA A 180 -4.51 2.88 -8.82
N HIS A 181 -5.07 3.87 -8.12
CA HIS A 181 -4.41 4.59 -7.03
C HIS A 181 -3.86 3.64 -5.97
N ALA A 182 -4.73 2.75 -5.44
CA ALA A 182 -4.37 1.84 -4.36
C ALA A 182 -3.26 0.86 -4.80
N HIS A 183 -3.41 0.23 -5.97
CA HIS A 183 -2.44 -0.73 -6.46
C HIS A 183 -1.08 -0.11 -6.77
N ALA A 184 -1.04 1.11 -7.32
CA ALA A 184 0.22 1.82 -7.55
C ALA A 184 1.01 2.01 -6.23
N ILE A 185 0.34 2.44 -5.16
CA ILE A 185 0.97 2.62 -3.84
C ILE A 185 1.39 1.28 -3.25
N GLU A 186 0.51 0.27 -3.27
CA GLU A 186 0.80 -1.05 -2.71
C GLU A 186 2.01 -1.70 -3.38
N PHE A 187 2.08 -1.67 -4.71
CA PHE A 187 3.23 -2.21 -5.43
C PHE A 187 4.49 -1.37 -5.24
N GLY A 188 4.37 -0.06 -5.10
CA GLY A 188 5.49 0.80 -4.78
C GLY A 188 6.11 0.48 -3.41
N LEU A 189 5.27 0.28 -2.38
CA LEU A 189 5.70 -0.14 -1.05
C LEU A 189 6.32 -1.54 -1.07
N LEU A 190 5.70 -2.48 -1.79
CA LEU A 190 6.22 -3.83 -1.98
C LEU A 190 7.60 -3.84 -2.64
N ALA A 191 7.79 -3.03 -3.68
CA ALA A 191 9.08 -2.90 -4.36
C ALA A 191 10.16 -2.35 -3.42
N MET A 192 9.85 -1.31 -2.63
CA MET A 192 10.80 -0.79 -1.64
C MET A 192 11.15 -1.83 -0.57
N LEU A 193 10.15 -2.57 -0.07
CA LEU A 193 10.36 -3.66 0.88
C LEU A 193 11.32 -4.72 0.31
N LEU A 194 11.06 -5.19 -0.92
CA LEU A 194 11.92 -6.15 -1.61
C LEU A 194 13.31 -5.60 -1.92
N GLY A 195 13.44 -4.28 -2.10
CA GLY A 195 14.71 -3.59 -2.25
C GLY A 195 15.62 -3.84 -1.04
N PHE A 196 15.06 -3.80 0.16
CA PHE A 196 15.80 -4.14 1.38
C PHE A 196 16.10 -5.64 1.51
N PHE A 197 15.25 -6.52 1.00
CA PHE A 197 15.47 -7.96 1.10
C PHE A 197 16.51 -8.50 0.09
N GLN A 198 16.96 -7.69 -0.86
CA GLN A 198 17.91 -8.13 -1.90
C GLN A 198 19.21 -8.78 -1.41
N PRO A 199 19.81 -8.38 -0.28
CA PRO A 199 20.98 -9.08 0.28
C PRO A 199 20.68 -10.55 0.63
N TYR A 200 19.44 -10.86 1.00
CA TYR A 200 18.99 -12.21 1.37
C TYR A 200 18.47 -13.02 0.18
N VAL A 201 18.43 -12.44 -1.02
CA VAL A 201 18.02 -13.16 -2.23
C VAL A 201 19.26 -13.84 -2.82
N ARG A 202 19.35 -15.17 -2.74
CA ARG A 202 20.45 -15.91 -3.38
C ARG A 202 20.15 -16.25 -4.83
N LEU A 203 20.32 -15.26 -5.69
CA LEU A 203 20.29 -15.41 -7.15
C LEU A 203 21.51 -14.72 -7.75
N ARG A 204 21.85 -15.05 -9.00
CA ARG A 204 22.86 -14.30 -9.75
C ARG A 204 22.38 -12.85 -9.93
N GLU A 205 23.30 -11.89 -9.90
CA GLU A 205 22.98 -10.45 -9.99
C GLU A 205 22.19 -10.08 -11.26
N SER A 206 22.49 -10.74 -12.39
CA SER A 206 21.70 -10.57 -13.63
C SER A 206 20.24 -10.97 -13.46
N TRP A 207 19.98 -12.07 -12.74
CA TRP A 207 18.63 -12.54 -12.46
C TRP A 207 17.91 -11.63 -11.47
N LYS A 208 18.57 -11.19 -10.38
CA LYS A 208 17.98 -10.22 -9.45
C LYS A 208 17.50 -8.97 -10.18
N ARG A 209 18.35 -8.42 -11.06
CA ARG A 209 18.03 -7.23 -11.85
C ARG A 209 16.87 -7.46 -12.80
N ASN A 210 16.83 -8.60 -13.49
CA ASN A 210 15.73 -8.92 -14.40
C ASN A 210 14.40 -9.07 -13.65
N TRP A 211 14.41 -9.74 -12.50
CA TRP A 211 13.22 -9.89 -11.67
C TRP A 211 12.76 -8.58 -11.04
N ALA A 212 13.69 -7.69 -10.67
CA ALA A 212 13.36 -6.35 -10.23
C ALA A 212 12.64 -5.54 -11.32
N TRP A 213 13.14 -5.58 -12.56
CA TRP A 213 12.47 -4.93 -13.69
C TRP A 213 11.12 -5.55 -14.03
N LEU A 214 11.03 -6.89 -13.98
CA LEU A 214 9.79 -7.60 -14.25
C LEU A 214 8.72 -7.26 -13.20
N LEU A 215 9.11 -7.15 -11.93
CA LEU A 215 8.24 -6.66 -10.86
C LEU A 215 7.75 -5.24 -11.19
N LEU A 216 8.67 -4.30 -11.39
CA LEU A 216 8.32 -2.88 -11.62
C LEU A 216 7.46 -2.69 -12.88
N LEU A 217 7.72 -3.45 -13.95
CA LEU A 217 6.92 -3.41 -15.16
C LEU A 217 5.51 -3.92 -14.88
N GLY A 218 5.35 -5.07 -14.23
CA GLY A 218 4.03 -5.60 -13.85
C GLY A 218 3.27 -4.63 -12.92
N SER A 219 3.98 -4.07 -11.95
CA SER A 219 3.48 -3.09 -10.99
C SER A 219 3.00 -1.78 -11.61
N LEU A 220 3.55 -1.39 -12.77
CA LEU A 220 3.10 -0.22 -13.51
C LEU A 220 1.99 -0.57 -14.50
N VAL A 221 2.12 -1.71 -15.20
CA VAL A 221 1.17 -2.16 -16.22
C VAL A 221 -0.22 -2.34 -15.62
N LEU A 222 -0.35 -3.01 -14.47
CA LEU A 222 -1.65 -3.25 -13.86
C LEU A 222 -2.44 -1.95 -13.60
N PRO A 223 -1.97 -0.98 -12.80
CA PRO A 223 -2.76 0.21 -12.50
C PRO A 223 -3.04 1.06 -13.75
N VAL A 224 -2.11 1.14 -14.69
CA VAL A 224 -2.31 1.88 -15.95
C VAL A 224 -3.41 1.26 -16.80
N PHE A 225 -3.43 -0.06 -16.93
CA PHE A 225 -4.43 -0.73 -17.76
C PHE A 225 -5.77 -0.92 -17.05
N VAL A 226 -5.81 -0.94 -15.72
CA VAL A 226 -7.06 -0.78 -14.95
C VAL A 226 -7.74 0.54 -15.29
N LEU A 227 -7.01 1.67 -15.30
CA LEU A 227 -7.57 2.97 -15.72
C LEU A 227 -8.12 2.98 -17.16
N LEU A 228 -7.58 2.12 -18.02
CA LEU A 228 -8.01 2.00 -19.41
C LEU A 228 -9.17 1.01 -19.61
N GLU A 229 -9.57 0.26 -18.58
CA GLU A 229 -10.58 -0.79 -18.67
C GLU A 229 -11.92 -0.25 -19.16
N LEU A 230 -12.36 0.90 -18.66
CA LEU A 230 -13.63 1.50 -19.10
C LEU A 230 -13.58 2.04 -20.54
N LYS A 231 -12.39 2.33 -21.07
CA LYS A 231 -12.22 2.84 -22.44
C LYS A 231 -11.98 1.74 -23.47
N LEU A 232 -11.26 0.69 -23.10
CA LEU A 232 -10.79 -0.37 -24.00
C LEU A 232 -11.42 -1.74 -23.69
N GLY A 233 -12.26 -1.81 -22.66
CA GLY A 233 -12.97 -3.01 -22.23
C GLY A 233 -12.04 -4.16 -21.86
N LEU A 234 -12.47 -5.37 -22.21
CA LEU A 234 -11.78 -6.64 -21.90
C LEU A 234 -10.31 -6.69 -22.34
N LEU A 235 -9.92 -5.93 -23.38
CA LEU A 235 -8.53 -5.90 -23.80
C LEU A 235 -7.63 -5.26 -22.74
N ALA A 236 -8.04 -4.12 -22.19
CA ALA A 236 -7.29 -3.47 -21.13
C ALA A 236 -7.31 -4.28 -19.84
N GLY A 237 -8.48 -4.83 -19.46
CA GLY A 237 -8.57 -5.75 -18.32
C GLY A 237 -7.63 -6.95 -18.44
N GLY A 238 -7.58 -7.59 -19.62
CA GLY A 238 -6.67 -8.71 -19.86
C GLY A 238 -5.18 -8.33 -19.79
N ILE A 239 -4.81 -7.12 -20.22
CA ILE A 239 -3.42 -6.63 -20.07
C ILE A 239 -3.11 -6.32 -18.61
N ALA A 240 -4.07 -5.77 -17.86
CA ALA A 240 -3.92 -5.55 -16.42
C ALA A 240 -3.67 -6.86 -15.67
N ASP A 241 -4.41 -7.92 -16.01
CA ASP A 241 -4.22 -9.27 -15.45
C ASP A 241 -2.83 -9.83 -15.75
N VAL A 242 -2.32 -9.62 -16.97
CA VAL A 242 -0.93 -9.98 -17.31
C VAL A 242 0.05 -9.20 -16.44
N GLY A 243 -0.19 -7.91 -16.20
CA GLY A 243 0.59 -7.09 -15.26
C GLY A 243 0.63 -7.69 -13.85
N GLY A 244 -0.51 -8.09 -13.31
CA GLY A 244 -0.60 -8.78 -12.02
C GLY A 244 0.14 -10.11 -12.00
N GLY A 245 0.02 -10.89 -13.08
CA GLY A 245 0.76 -12.14 -13.27
C GLY A 245 2.28 -11.95 -13.25
N LEU A 246 2.79 -10.89 -13.89
CA LEU A 246 4.22 -10.55 -13.85
C LEU A 246 4.69 -10.27 -12.40
N VAL A 247 3.90 -9.51 -11.63
CA VAL A 247 4.22 -9.24 -10.21
C VAL A 247 4.33 -10.56 -9.44
N ILE A 248 3.35 -11.45 -9.57
CA ILE A 248 3.35 -12.77 -8.91
C ILE A 248 4.59 -13.59 -9.29
N LEU A 249 4.93 -13.66 -10.58
CA LEU A 249 6.11 -14.39 -11.06
C LEU A 249 7.42 -13.83 -10.48
N ALA A 250 7.55 -12.50 -10.42
CA ALA A 250 8.72 -11.87 -9.81
C ALA A 250 8.82 -12.20 -8.31
N LEU A 251 7.70 -12.15 -7.58
CA LEU A 251 7.65 -12.50 -6.16
C LEU A 251 8.07 -13.95 -5.91
N LEU A 252 7.55 -14.90 -6.69
CA LEU A 252 7.91 -16.31 -6.59
C LEU A 252 9.41 -16.52 -6.84
N ALA A 253 9.96 -15.86 -7.86
CA ALA A 253 11.39 -15.97 -8.17
C ALA A 253 12.27 -15.43 -7.03
N MET A 254 11.91 -14.28 -6.45
CA MET A 254 12.62 -13.70 -5.31
C MET A 254 12.48 -14.56 -4.05
N TRP A 255 11.30 -15.14 -3.81
CA TRP A 255 11.06 -16.09 -2.73
C TRP A 255 11.96 -17.33 -2.84
N ILE A 256 12.07 -17.92 -4.03
CA ILE A 256 13.00 -19.04 -4.28
C ILE A 256 14.44 -18.64 -3.94
N GLY A 257 14.83 -17.41 -4.28
CA GLY A 257 16.15 -16.88 -3.91
C GLY A 257 16.36 -16.81 -2.41
N ILE A 258 15.34 -16.38 -1.65
CA ILE A 258 15.40 -16.33 -0.18
C ILE A 258 15.48 -17.74 0.42
N VAL A 259 14.68 -18.69 -0.05
CA VAL A 259 14.73 -20.09 0.42
C VAL A 259 16.11 -20.72 0.15
N ARG A 260 16.73 -20.41 -0.99
CA ARG A 260 18.11 -20.85 -1.29
C ARG A 260 19.15 -20.24 -0.37
N TYR A 261 18.93 -19.01 0.07
CA TYR A 261 19.81 -18.35 1.02
C TYR A 261 19.71 -19.00 2.40
N THR A 262 18.50 -19.25 2.92
CA THR A 262 18.31 -19.89 4.23
C THR A 262 18.85 -21.32 4.26
N GLY A 263 18.61 -22.11 3.20
CA GLY A 263 19.11 -23.48 3.13
C GLY A 263 20.65 -23.58 3.12
N GLU A 264 21.37 -22.57 2.62
CA GLU A 264 22.83 -22.53 2.73
C GLU A 264 23.29 -22.26 4.16
N ILE A 265 22.65 -21.32 4.85
CA ILE A 265 22.95 -21.00 6.24
C ILE A 265 22.80 -22.28 7.08
N ASP A 266 21.69 -22.99 6.92
CA ASP A 266 21.42 -24.23 7.65
C ASP A 266 22.46 -25.31 7.35
N ALA A 267 22.83 -25.50 6.07
CA ALA A 267 23.88 -26.45 5.68
C ALA A 267 25.27 -26.06 6.23
N GLY A 268 25.58 -24.76 6.30
CA GLY A 268 26.81 -24.22 6.88
C GLY A 268 26.93 -24.52 8.37
N TYR A 269 25.84 -24.33 9.13
CA TYR A 269 25.78 -24.66 10.57
C TYR A 269 25.97 -26.15 10.84
N VAL A 270 25.38 -27.04 10.03
CA VAL A 270 25.57 -28.50 10.14
C VAL A 270 27.04 -28.89 9.91
N SER A 271 27.72 -28.24 8.96
CA SER A 271 29.13 -28.54 8.67
C SER A 271 30.11 -28.10 9.77
N MET A 272 29.78 -27.05 10.53
CA MET A 272 30.57 -26.60 11.68
C MET A 272 30.29 -27.43 12.95
N GLY A 273 29.04 -27.86 13.15
CA GLY A 273 28.66 -28.72 14.28
C GLY A 273 29.22 -30.15 14.20
N ALA A 274 29.48 -30.66 13.00
CA ALA A 274 30.07 -31.99 12.79
C ALA A 274 31.61 -32.03 12.91
N ARG A 275 32.26 -30.89 13.20
CA ARG A 275 33.73 -30.76 13.38
C ARG A 275 34.15 -30.46 14.82
N GLY A 276 33.23 -30.45 15.78
CA GLY A 276 33.51 -30.36 17.23
C GLY A 276 33.40 -31.72 17.89
#